data_AF-A1U0T7-F1
#
_entry.id   AF-A1U0T7-F1
#
_cell.length_a   1.000
_cell.length_b   1.000
_cell.length_c   1.000
_cell.angle_alpha   90.00
_cell.angle_beta   90.00
_cell.angle_gamma   90.00
#
_symmetry.space_group_name_H-M   'P 1'
#
loop_
_entity.id
_entity.type
_entity.pdbx_description
1 polymer ?
#
loop_
_entity_poly.entity_id
_entity_poly.type
_entity_poly.pdbx_seq_one_letter_code
_entity_poly.pdbx_strand_id
1 'polypeptide(L)'
;MSASNPPVRNNEGFLEDAATWTNEVAQEIAQENGIELTEKHWEIIYFLRDFYKQHEISPPSNRLFVKAVREALGDEKGDSIYLMTLFPGTPAKTACRIAGLPRPTNCL
;
A
#
# COMPACT_ATOMS: atom_id res chain seq x y z
N MET A 1 23.35 -11.14 18.08
CA MET A 1 22.61 -11.62 16.90
C MET A 1 21.18 -11.18 17.09
N SER A 2 20.80 -10.03 16.53
CA SER A 2 19.44 -9.52 16.67
C SER A 2 18.55 -10.29 15.71
N ALA A 3 17.75 -11.21 16.24
CA ALA A 3 16.68 -11.83 15.50
C ALA A 3 15.63 -10.76 15.23
N SER A 4 15.71 -10.11 14.07
CA SER A 4 14.62 -9.31 13.53
C SER A 4 13.51 -10.28 13.19
N ASN A 5 12.61 -10.53 14.16
CA ASN A 5 11.47 -11.38 13.93
C ASN A 5 10.61 -10.72 12.83
N PRO A 6 10.27 -11.40 11.73
CA PRO A 6 9.40 -10.83 10.73
C PRO A 6 8.07 -10.46 11.39
N PRO A 7 7.51 -9.29 11.08
CA PRO A 7 6.25 -8.88 11.68
C PRO A 7 5.14 -9.85 11.31
N VAL A 8 4.17 -10.00 12.21
CA VAL A 8 3.09 -10.97 12.03
C VAL A 8 2.18 -10.50 10.89
N ARG A 9 2.00 -11.37 9.90
CA ARG A 9 1.13 -11.15 8.74
C ARG A 9 -0.03 -12.14 8.79
N ASN A 10 -1.19 -11.69 8.34
CA ASN A 10 -2.36 -12.54 8.19
C ASN A 10 -2.21 -13.50 6.99
N ASN A 11 -3.14 -14.44 6.85
CA ASN A 11 -3.14 -15.44 5.78
C ASN A 11 -3.27 -14.85 4.36
N GLU A 12 -3.65 -13.58 4.24
CA GLU A 12 -3.69 -12.84 2.98
C GLU A 12 -2.41 -12.01 2.74
N GLY A 13 -1.45 -12.06 3.67
CA GLY A 13 -0.18 -11.34 3.65
C GLY A 13 -0.29 -9.84 3.91
N PHE A 14 -1.33 -9.41 4.64
CA PHE A 14 -1.40 -8.07 5.23
C PHE A 14 -0.78 -8.11 6.63
N LEU A 15 -0.16 -7.02 7.04
CA LEU A 15 0.32 -6.85 8.41
C LEU A 15 -0.85 -6.80 9.39
N GLU A 16 -0.75 -7.57 10.47
CA GLU A 16 -1.71 -7.46 11.58
C GLU A 16 -1.55 -6.14 12.33
N ASP A 17 -0.30 -5.65 12.42
CA ASP A 17 0.03 -4.40 13.08
C ASP A 17 0.77 -3.44 12.14
N ALA A 18 0.14 -2.33 11.80
CA ALA A 18 0.68 -1.32 10.89
C ALA A 18 1.90 -0.56 11.45
N ALA A 19 2.12 -0.58 12.78
CA ALA A 19 3.27 0.01 13.43
C ALA A 19 4.52 -0.89 13.31
N THR A 20 4.34 -2.19 13.13
CA THR A 20 5.43 -3.14 12.82
C THR A 20 5.88 -3.13 11.36
N TRP A 21 5.22 -2.36 10.50
CA TRP A 21 5.60 -2.19 9.10
C TRP A 21 6.99 -1.52 8.98
N THR A 22 7.83 -2.09 8.12
CA THR A 22 9.13 -1.53 7.74
C THR A 22 9.30 -1.57 6.22
N ASN A 23 10.29 -0.82 5.72
CA ASN A 23 10.64 -0.86 4.30
C ASN A 23 10.96 -2.27 3.81
N GLU A 24 11.68 -3.06 4.60
CA GLU A 24 12.05 -4.45 4.26
C GLU A 24 10.80 -5.31 4.08
N VAL A 25 9.80 -5.14 4.95
CA VAL A 25 8.54 -5.88 4.88
C VAL A 25 7.73 -5.51 3.64
N ALA A 26 7.68 -4.22 3.31
CA ALA A 26 7.06 -3.77 2.07
C ALA A 26 7.71 -4.41 0.84
N GLN A 27 9.05 -4.44 0.80
CA GLN A 27 9.81 -5.07 -0.28
C GLN A 27 9.53 -6.56 -0.38
N GLU A 28 9.50 -7.28 0.75
CA GLU A 28 9.21 -8.70 0.77
C GLU A 28 7.79 -8.98 0.21
N ILE A 29 6.79 -8.24 0.68
CA ILE A 29 5.39 -8.35 0.20
C ILE A 29 5.31 -8.03 -1.31
N ALA A 30 6.02 -7.00 -1.77
CA ALA A 30 6.03 -6.64 -3.18
C ALA A 30 6.70 -7.71 -4.04
N GLN A 31 7.82 -8.28 -3.58
CA GLN A 31 8.49 -9.40 -4.24
C GLN A 31 7.61 -10.65 -4.31
N GLU A 32 6.84 -10.96 -3.26
CA GLU A 32 5.84 -12.04 -3.30
C GLU A 32 4.77 -11.82 -4.38
N ASN A 33 4.49 -10.57 -4.74
CA ASN A 33 3.55 -10.21 -5.81
C ASN A 33 4.25 -9.99 -7.17
N GLY A 34 5.57 -10.20 -7.26
CA GLY A 34 6.36 -9.94 -8.47
C GLY A 34 6.45 -8.46 -8.85
N ILE A 35 6.34 -7.57 -7.86
CA ILE A 35 6.38 -6.11 -8.05
C ILE A 35 7.71 -5.57 -7.52
N GLU A 36 8.38 -4.77 -8.33
CA GLU A 36 9.61 -4.08 -7.93
C GLU A 36 9.29 -2.69 -7.37
N LEU A 37 9.57 -2.49 -6.07
CA LEU A 37 9.34 -1.20 -5.41
C LEU A 37 10.38 -0.16 -5.82
N THR A 38 10.06 0.57 -6.88
CA THR A 38 10.77 1.79 -7.27
C THR A 38 10.33 3.00 -6.45
N GLU A 39 11.04 4.12 -6.57
CA GLU A 39 10.72 5.39 -5.89
C GLU A 39 9.25 5.82 -6.05
N LYS A 40 8.70 5.58 -7.25
CA LYS A 40 7.28 5.86 -7.56
C LYS A 40 6.32 5.04 -6.70
N HIS A 41 6.65 3.79 -6.41
CA HIS A 41 5.84 2.95 -5.53
C HIS A 41 5.97 3.43 -4.08
N TRP A 42 7.17 3.77 -3.65
CA TRP A 42 7.42 4.30 -2.31
C TRP A 42 6.63 5.57 -2.04
N GLU A 43 6.59 6.51 -2.98
CA GLU A 43 5.76 7.71 -2.85
C GLU A 43 4.29 7.38 -2.55
N ILE A 44 3.70 6.46 -3.33
CA ILE A 44 2.31 6.02 -3.14
C ILE A 44 2.12 5.33 -1.78
N ILE A 45 3.07 4.47 -1.39
CA ILE A 45 3.01 3.71 -0.14
C ILE A 45 3.09 4.64 1.07
N TYR A 46 4.06 5.57 1.07
CA TYR A 46 4.19 6.55 2.14
C TYR A 46 2.99 7.48 2.19
N PHE A 47 2.50 7.91 1.03
CA PHE A 47 1.27 8.68 0.94
C PHE A 47 0.08 7.93 1.57
N LEU A 48 -0.12 6.65 1.23
CA LEU A 48 -1.18 5.84 1.82
C LEU A 48 -1.07 5.74 3.34
N ARG A 49 0.15 5.57 3.86
CA ARG A 49 0.40 5.52 5.31
C ARG A 49 0.12 6.85 5.98
N ASP A 50 0.51 7.95 5.36
CA ASP A 50 0.25 9.29 5.86
C ASP A 50 -1.25 9.61 5.83
N PHE A 51 -1.92 9.28 4.71
CA PHE A 51 -3.37 9.38 4.56
C PHE A 51 -4.10 8.55 5.63
N TYR A 52 -3.67 7.30 5.87
CA TYR A 52 -4.23 6.48 6.94
C TYR A 52 -3.96 7.06 8.33
N LYS A 53 -2.79 7.65 8.60
CA LYS A 53 -2.54 8.32 9.87
C LYS A 53 -3.41 9.56 10.09
N GLN A 54 -3.70 10.30 9.01
CA GLN A 54 -4.50 11.52 9.08
C GLN A 54 -6.01 11.24 9.14
N HIS A 55 -6.48 10.23 8.40
CA HIS A 55 -7.90 9.94 8.24
C HIS A 55 -8.36 8.65 8.92
N GLU A 56 -7.45 7.80 9.41
CA GLU A 56 -7.69 6.46 9.96
C GLU A 56 -8.49 5.53 9.03
N ILE A 57 -8.49 5.85 7.73
CA ILE A 57 -9.28 5.16 6.70
C ILE A 57 -8.37 4.74 5.56
N SER A 58 -8.40 3.45 5.22
CA SER A 58 -7.74 2.90 4.03
C SER A 58 -8.67 3.01 2.82
N PRO A 59 -8.20 3.41 1.64
CA PRO A 59 -9.06 3.52 0.47
C PRO A 59 -9.57 2.13 0.03
N PRO A 60 -10.90 1.87 0.06
CA PRO A 60 -11.44 0.54 -0.23
C PRO A 60 -11.54 0.24 -1.73
N SER A 61 -11.48 1.28 -2.57
CA SER A 61 -11.74 1.19 -4.01
C SER A 61 -10.64 1.88 -4.82
N ASN A 62 -10.31 1.30 -5.98
CA ASN A 62 -9.37 1.91 -6.95
C ASN A 62 -9.75 3.35 -7.28
N ARG A 63 -11.04 3.68 -7.36
CA ARG A 63 -11.51 5.05 -7.63
C ARG A 63 -11.12 6.03 -6.52
N LEU A 64 -11.25 5.64 -5.26
CA LEU A 64 -10.86 6.49 -4.13
C LEU A 64 -9.34 6.60 -4.04
N PHE A 65 -8.64 5.51 -4.31
CA PHE A 65 -7.19 5.48 -4.37
C PHE A 65 -6.64 6.44 -5.44
N VAL A 66 -7.13 6.34 -6.67
CA VAL A 66 -6.79 7.26 -7.78
C VAL A 66 -7.07 8.71 -7.38
N LYS A 67 -8.23 8.99 -6.77
CA LYS A 67 -8.59 10.34 -6.32
C LYS A 67 -7.66 10.86 -5.22
N ALA A 68 -7.35 10.04 -4.22
CA ALA A 68 -6.46 10.42 -3.12
C ALA A 68 -5.05 10.71 -3.63
N VAL A 69 -4.52 9.84 -4.50
CA VAL A 69 -3.23 10.06 -5.15
C VAL A 69 -3.26 11.33 -6.00
N ARG A 70 -4.34 11.56 -6.75
CA ARG A 70 -4.52 12.77 -7.55
C ARG A 70 -4.52 14.05 -6.71
N GLU A 71 -5.21 14.04 -5.58
CA GLU A 71 -5.29 15.19 -4.68
C GLU A 71 -3.97 15.47 -3.96
N ALA A 72 -3.18 14.43 -3.67
CA ALA A 72 -1.93 14.59 -2.93
C ALA A 72 -0.67 14.75 -3.80
N LEU A 73 -0.58 14.01 -4.91
CA LEU A 73 0.57 13.97 -5.81
C LEU A 73 0.30 14.64 -7.17
N GLY A 74 -0.95 15.02 -7.45
CA GLY A 74 -1.36 15.66 -8.71
C GLY A 74 -1.93 14.69 -9.75
N ASP A 75 -2.51 15.27 -10.81
CA ASP A 75 -3.14 14.53 -11.93
C ASP A 75 -2.20 13.51 -12.59
N GLU A 76 -0.92 13.84 -12.70
CA GLU A 76 0.06 12.99 -13.38
C GLU A 76 0.27 11.64 -12.70
N LYS A 77 0.24 11.60 -11.36
CA LYS A 77 0.38 10.35 -10.58
C LYS A 77 -0.96 9.75 -10.20
N GLY A 78 -2.01 10.57 -10.15
CA GLY A 78 -3.39 10.18 -9.93
C GLY A 78 -4.11 9.68 -11.18
N ASP A 79 -3.37 9.10 -12.12
CA ASP A 79 -3.94 8.49 -13.32
C ASP A 79 -4.11 6.98 -13.13
N SER A 80 -5.26 6.46 -13.58
CA SER A 80 -5.57 5.04 -13.40
C SER A 80 -4.61 4.13 -14.17
N ILE A 81 -4.13 4.56 -15.34
CA ILE A 81 -3.18 3.81 -16.17
C ILE A 81 -1.82 3.82 -15.47
N TYR A 82 -1.38 4.97 -14.95
CA TYR A 82 -0.15 5.09 -14.17
C TYR A 82 -0.15 4.14 -12.96
N LEU A 83 -1.22 4.14 -12.18
CA LEU A 83 -1.34 3.27 -11.00
C LEU A 83 -1.45 1.78 -11.35
N MET A 84 -2.14 1.43 -12.45
CA MET A 84 -2.14 0.07 -12.97
C MET A 84 -0.77 -0.38 -13.47
N THR A 85 0.06 0.54 -13.96
CA THR A 85 1.43 0.24 -14.40
C THR A 85 2.34 -0.07 -13.21
N LEU A 86 2.16 0.64 -12.10
CA LEU A 86 2.91 0.39 -10.85
C LEU A 86 2.38 -0.86 -10.13
N PHE A 87 1.07 -0.94 -9.95
CA PHE A 87 0.43 -2.02 -9.20
C PHE A 87 -0.58 -2.75 -10.11
N PRO A 88 -0.13 -3.78 -10.86
CA PRO A 88 -0.99 -4.50 -11.79
C PRO A 88 -2.13 -5.25 -11.10
N GLY A 89 -3.25 -5.37 -11.79
CA GLY A 89 -4.46 -6.04 -11.29
C GLY A 89 -5.27 -5.15 -10.34
N THR A 90 -4.95 -5.15 -9.05
CA THR A 90 -5.71 -4.43 -8.01
C THR A 90 -4.86 -3.37 -7.31
N PRO A 91 -4.67 -2.17 -7.89
CA PRO A 91 -3.74 -1.19 -7.38
C PRO A 91 -4.02 -0.76 -5.94
N ALA A 92 -5.28 -0.52 -5.57
CA ALA A 92 -5.62 -0.16 -4.20
C ALA A 92 -5.29 -1.29 -3.21
N LYS A 93 -5.68 -2.53 -3.52
CA LYS A 93 -5.46 -3.69 -2.63
C LYS A 93 -3.96 -3.96 -2.46
N THR A 94 -3.24 -4.00 -3.56
CA THR A 94 -1.80 -4.30 -3.59
C THR A 94 -1.01 -3.19 -2.89
N ALA A 95 -1.29 -1.92 -3.19
CA ALA A 95 -0.64 -0.80 -2.52
C ALA A 95 -0.94 -0.75 -1.02
N CYS A 96 -2.20 -1.00 -0.59
CA CYS A 96 -2.54 -1.08 0.85
C CYS A 96 -1.81 -2.23 1.55
N ARG A 97 -1.72 -3.40 0.90
CA ARG A 97 -1.00 -4.57 1.43
C ARG A 97 0.48 -4.27 1.62
N ILE A 98 1.12 -3.71 0.59
CA ILE A 98 2.54 -3.32 0.63
C ILE A 98 2.78 -2.20 1.65
N ALA A 99 1.85 -1.26 1.78
CA ALA A 99 1.89 -0.19 2.78
C ALA A 99 1.65 -0.67 4.22
N GLY A 100 1.34 -1.96 4.42
CA GLY A 100 1.04 -2.52 5.72
C GLY A 100 -0.21 -1.95 6.36
N LEU A 101 -1.14 -1.47 5.54
CA LEU A 101 -2.42 -0.98 6.02
C LEU A 101 -3.36 -2.16 6.27
N PRO A 102 -4.17 -2.11 7.34
CA PRO A 102 -5.16 -3.14 7.59
C PRO A 102 -6.14 -3.21 6.42
N ARG A 103 -6.65 -4.43 6.17
CA ARG A 103 -7.57 -4.71 5.06
C ARG A 103 -8.71 -3.67 5.10
N PRO A 104 -8.95 -2.91 4.03
CA PRO A 104 -10.01 -1.91 4.02
C PRO A 104 -11.32 -2.60 4.34
N THR A 105 -11.88 -2.27 5.50
CA THR A 105 -13.15 -2.83 5.97
C THR A 105 -14.26 -2.13 5.22
N ASN A 106 -14.52 -2.57 3.98
CA ASN A 106 -15.76 -2.23 3.30
C ASN A 106 -16.29 -3.44 2.55
N CYS A 107 -16.69 -4.47 3.30
CA CYS A 107 -17.78 -5.34 2.89
C CYS A 107 -19.10 -4.61 3.21
N LEU A 108 -19.61 -3.81 2.27
CA LEU A 108 -21.01 -3.44 2.15
C LEU A 108 -21.33 -3.23 0.67
#